data_AF-A0A1B0D0W0-F1
#
_entry.id   AF-A0A1B0D0W0-F1
#
_cell.length_a   1.000
_cell.length_b   1.000
_cell.length_c   1.000
_cell.angle_alpha   90.00
_cell.angle_beta   90.00
_cell.angle_gamma   90.00
#
_symmetry.space_group_name_H-M   'P 1'
#
loop_
_entity.id
_entity.type
_entity.pdbx_description
1 polymer ?
#
loop_
_entity_poly.entity_id
_entity_poly.type
_entity_poly.pdbx_seq_one_letter_code
_entity_poly.pdbx_strand_id
1 'polypeptide(L)'
;MIGLTIMFLSTAVFACGRSYGVLFFARSLQGAGSAFADTSGLAMIADRFTEENERSRALGIALAFISFGCLVAPPFGGALYQFAGKEVPFLILAFISLLDGLMLLLVMKPIKEQLAERQEQRSPTIPIWRLMMDPYIAVCAGALMMSNVALAFLEPTISLWMEDNLTRDNWKIGMIWLPAFFPHVFGVIITVKMARKYPQHQWLMAAGGLALEGFCCFLIPMSSTYKMLMIPICGICFGIALIDTALLPTLGYLVDVRYVSVYGSIYAIADISYSLAYAVGPIIAGGIVEMIGFTALNILIAFSNLLYAPVLTYLKHIYDFIS
;
A
#
# COMPACT_ATOMS: atom_id res chain seq x y z
N MET A 1 -18.87 -2.15 3.54
CA MET A 1 -20.09 -1.46 3.05
C MET A 1 -20.00 0.05 3.09
N ILE A 2 -19.91 0.70 4.27
CA ILE A 2 -19.88 2.18 4.36
C ILE A 2 -18.75 2.77 3.52
N GLY A 3 -17.52 2.25 3.63
CA GLY A 3 -16.38 2.69 2.83
C GLY A 3 -16.63 2.62 1.32
N LEU A 4 -17.14 1.49 0.82
CA LEU A 4 -17.45 1.29 -0.60
C LEU A 4 -18.57 2.22 -1.10
N THR A 5 -19.61 2.47 -0.29
CA THR A 5 -20.66 3.43 -0.65
C THR A 5 -20.10 4.85 -0.74
N ILE A 6 -19.22 5.23 0.19
CA ILE A 6 -18.53 6.51 0.19
C ILE A 6 -17.64 6.63 -1.07
N MET A 7 -16.86 5.61 -1.39
CA MET A 7 -16.01 5.57 -2.59
C MET A 7 -16.83 5.67 -3.88
N PHE A 8 -17.95 4.95 -3.98
CA PHE A 8 -18.85 5.04 -5.13
C PHE A 8 -19.37 6.47 -5.33
N LEU A 9 -19.94 7.06 -4.27
CA LEU A 9 -20.49 8.41 -4.32
C LEU A 9 -19.42 9.46 -4.62
N SER A 10 -18.25 9.39 -3.97
CA SER A 10 -17.17 10.33 -4.21
C SER A 10 -16.65 10.24 -5.65
N THR A 11 -16.53 9.03 -6.21
CA THR A 11 -16.05 8.83 -7.58
C THR A 11 -17.07 9.30 -8.62
N ALA A 12 -18.38 9.14 -8.35
CA ALA A 12 -19.43 9.73 -9.17
C ALA A 12 -19.40 11.27 -9.14
N VAL A 13 -19.15 11.87 -7.96
CA VAL A 13 -18.96 13.32 -7.82
C VAL A 13 -17.72 13.79 -8.60
N PHE A 14 -16.64 13.00 -8.67
CA PHE A 14 -15.48 13.29 -9.51
C PHE A 14 -15.80 13.39 -11.00
N ALA A 15 -16.63 12.46 -11.51
CA ALA A 15 -17.01 12.46 -12.92
C ALA A 15 -17.75 13.75 -13.30
N CYS A 16 -18.69 14.18 -12.45
CA CYS A 16 -19.52 15.37 -12.69
C CYS A 16 -18.87 16.69 -12.22
N GLY A 17 -17.83 16.62 -11.39
CA GLY A 17 -17.16 17.77 -10.78
C GLY A 17 -16.42 18.64 -11.80
N ARG A 18 -16.70 19.95 -11.76
CA ARG A 18 -16.02 20.96 -12.60
C ARG A 18 -15.29 22.04 -11.81
N SER A 19 -15.55 22.16 -10.50
CA SER A 19 -14.91 23.14 -9.62
C SER A 19 -13.86 22.47 -8.73
N TYR A 20 -12.75 23.16 -8.49
CA TYR A 20 -11.69 22.69 -7.59
C TYR A 20 -12.22 22.30 -6.21
N GLY A 21 -13.13 23.10 -5.62
CA GLY A 21 -13.69 22.80 -4.30
C GLY A 21 -14.49 21.48 -4.25
N VAL A 22 -15.21 21.16 -5.33
CA VAL A 22 -15.96 19.89 -5.45
C VAL A 22 -15.00 18.72 -5.61
N LEU A 23 -13.95 18.87 -6.42
CA LEU A 23 -12.93 17.84 -6.62
C LEU A 23 -12.13 17.60 -5.33
N PHE A 24 -11.79 18.66 -4.58
CA PHE A 24 -11.12 18.54 -3.30
C PHE A 24 -11.98 17.77 -2.29
N PHE A 25 -13.25 18.17 -2.13
CA PHE A 25 -14.19 17.48 -1.25
C PHE A 25 -14.37 16.01 -1.65
N ALA A 26 -14.50 15.72 -2.94
CA ALA A 26 -14.60 14.37 -3.44
C ALA A 26 -13.33 13.55 -3.14
N ARG A 27 -12.12 14.12 -3.25
CA ARG A 27 -10.87 13.41 -2.89
C ARG A 27 -10.80 13.12 -1.41
N SER A 28 -11.16 14.08 -0.55
CA SER A 28 -11.19 13.86 0.90
C SER A 28 -12.16 12.75 1.28
N LEU A 29 -13.35 12.74 0.65
CA LEU A 29 -14.35 11.70 0.87
C LEU A 29 -13.88 10.32 0.37
N GLN A 30 -13.23 10.27 -0.79
CA GLN A 30 -12.65 9.03 -1.33
C GLN A 30 -11.57 8.46 -0.41
N GLY A 31 -10.70 9.31 0.15
CA GLY A 31 -9.68 8.89 1.12
C GLY A 31 -10.30 8.29 2.38
N ALA A 32 -11.34 8.93 2.94
CA ALA A 32 -12.07 8.37 4.06
C ALA A 32 -12.74 7.02 3.72
N GLY A 33 -13.31 6.91 2.52
CA GLY A 33 -13.90 5.67 2.01
C GLY A 33 -12.89 4.53 1.88
N SER A 34 -11.70 4.82 1.34
CA SER A 34 -10.60 3.86 1.18
C SER A 34 -10.12 3.34 2.53
N ALA A 35 -9.85 4.22 3.49
CA ALA A 35 -9.38 3.83 4.83
C ALA A 35 -10.35 2.84 5.51
N PHE A 36 -11.66 3.05 5.37
CA PHE A 36 -12.65 2.09 5.86
C PHE A 36 -12.61 0.75 5.11
N ALA A 37 -12.47 0.77 3.78
CA ALA A 37 -12.45 -0.45 2.96
C ALA A 37 -11.17 -1.27 3.19
N ASP A 38 -10.00 -0.63 3.16
CA ASP A 38 -8.69 -1.28 3.26
C ASP A 38 -8.47 -1.89 4.65
N THR A 39 -8.72 -1.09 5.70
CA THR A 39 -8.61 -1.56 7.09
C THR A 39 -9.55 -2.72 7.39
N SER A 40 -10.82 -2.62 6.96
CA SER A 40 -11.80 -3.68 7.23
C SER A 40 -11.58 -4.92 6.38
N GLY A 41 -11.10 -4.78 5.13
CA GLY A 41 -10.78 -5.88 4.24
C GLY A 41 -9.63 -6.74 4.77
N LEU A 42 -8.51 -6.11 5.15
CA LEU A 42 -7.36 -6.83 5.73
C LEU A 42 -7.71 -7.47 7.07
N ALA A 43 -8.45 -6.77 7.93
CA ALA A 43 -8.91 -7.33 9.21
C ALA A 43 -9.84 -8.53 9.01
N MET A 44 -10.76 -8.49 8.04
CA MET A 44 -11.66 -9.61 7.74
C MET A 44 -10.90 -10.84 7.27
N ILE A 45 -9.84 -10.66 6.45
CA ILE A 45 -8.98 -11.77 6.03
C ILE A 45 -8.24 -12.35 7.24
N ALA A 46 -7.63 -11.51 8.07
CA ALA A 46 -6.88 -11.96 9.22
C ALA A 46 -7.74 -12.65 10.28
N ASP A 47 -8.97 -12.19 10.48
CA ASP A 47 -9.92 -12.79 11.42
C ASP A 47 -10.48 -14.12 10.90
N ARG A 48 -10.64 -14.26 9.58
CA ARG A 48 -11.12 -15.48 8.95
C ARG A 48 -10.10 -16.62 8.97
N PHE A 49 -8.81 -16.30 8.84
CA PHE A 49 -7.72 -17.27 8.80
C PHE A 49 -6.91 -17.22 10.10
N THR A 50 -7.22 -18.13 11.04
CA THR A 50 -6.58 -18.17 12.36
C THR A 50 -5.18 -18.79 12.32
N GLU A 51 -4.89 -19.68 11.36
CA GLU A 51 -3.56 -20.26 11.20
C GLU A 51 -2.59 -19.29 10.52
N GLU A 52 -1.41 -19.07 11.10
CA GLU A 52 -0.41 -18.11 10.60
C GLU A 52 -0.03 -18.37 9.13
N ASN A 53 0.13 -19.63 8.74
CA ASN A 53 0.50 -20.05 7.38
C ASN A 53 -0.61 -19.84 6.34
N GLU A 54 -1.86 -19.98 6.76
CA GLU A 54 -3.02 -19.72 5.90
C GLU A 54 -3.29 -18.22 5.78
N ARG A 55 -3.20 -17.49 6.91
CA ARG A 55 -3.31 -16.04 6.97
C ARG A 55 -2.28 -15.35 6.08
N SER A 56 -1.01 -15.71 6.19
CA SER A 56 0.06 -15.17 5.33
C SER A 56 -0.21 -15.43 3.85
N ARG A 57 -0.73 -16.62 3.49
CA ARG A 57 -1.08 -16.94 2.11
C ARG A 57 -2.27 -16.10 1.62
N ALA A 58 -3.32 -15.98 2.43
CA ALA A 58 -4.51 -15.22 2.07
C ALA A 58 -4.21 -13.73 1.91
N LEU A 59 -3.46 -13.14 2.85
CA LEU A 59 -2.98 -11.75 2.75
C LEU A 59 -2.08 -11.55 1.53
N GLY A 60 -1.16 -12.48 1.25
CA GLY A 60 -0.34 -12.42 0.04
C GLY A 60 -1.17 -12.41 -1.24
N ILE A 61 -2.19 -13.27 -1.34
CA ILE A 61 -3.10 -13.25 -2.50
C ILE A 61 -3.83 -11.91 -2.61
N ALA A 62 -4.34 -11.37 -1.51
CA ALA A 62 -5.00 -10.07 -1.50
C ALA A 62 -4.07 -8.93 -1.95
N LEU A 63 -2.83 -8.88 -1.43
CA LEU A 63 -1.82 -7.90 -1.83
C LEU A 63 -1.46 -8.01 -3.31
N ALA A 64 -1.39 -9.23 -3.87
CA ALA A 64 -1.16 -9.41 -5.31
C ALA A 64 -2.27 -8.79 -6.16
N PHE A 65 -3.54 -8.91 -5.74
CA PHE A 65 -4.67 -8.27 -6.42
C PHE A 65 -4.69 -6.74 -6.25
N ILE A 66 -4.35 -6.23 -5.07
CA ILE A 66 -4.20 -4.77 -4.84
C ILE A 66 -3.13 -4.22 -5.80
N SER A 67 -2.00 -4.91 -5.90
CA SER A 67 -0.88 -4.52 -6.76
C SER A 67 -1.24 -4.57 -8.23
N PHE A 68 -2.01 -5.59 -8.65
CA PHE A 68 -2.59 -5.65 -9.99
C PHE A 68 -3.41 -4.39 -10.27
N GLY A 69 -4.33 -4.03 -9.37
CA GLY A 69 -5.14 -2.82 -9.48
C GLY A 69 -4.30 -1.56 -9.61
N CYS A 70 -3.35 -1.33 -8.70
CA CYS A 70 -2.51 -0.14 -8.67
C CYS A 70 -1.61 0.01 -9.91
N LEU A 71 -1.11 -1.10 -10.48
CA LEU A 71 -0.16 -1.05 -11.60
C LEU A 71 -0.84 -1.08 -12.97
N VAL A 72 -2.04 -1.64 -13.05
CA VAL A 72 -2.90 -1.61 -14.24
C VAL A 72 -3.67 -0.28 -14.34
N ALA A 73 -3.95 0.39 -13.22
CA ALA A 73 -4.71 1.63 -13.23
C ALA A 73 -4.06 2.78 -14.04
N PRO A 74 -2.76 3.11 -13.91
CA PRO A 74 -2.13 4.20 -14.67
C PRO A 74 -2.17 4.04 -16.19
N PRO A 75 -1.79 2.89 -16.80
CA PRO A 75 -1.82 2.74 -18.25
C PRO A 75 -3.24 2.75 -18.81
N PHE A 76 -4.19 2.07 -18.16
CA PHE A 76 -5.59 2.07 -18.60
C PHE A 76 -6.25 3.42 -18.39
N GLY A 77 -6.03 4.05 -17.23
CA GLY A 77 -6.53 5.38 -16.90
C GLY A 77 -6.00 6.45 -17.85
N GLY A 78 -4.70 6.42 -18.16
CA GLY A 78 -4.08 7.34 -19.12
C GLY A 78 -4.62 7.16 -20.54
N ALA A 79 -4.77 5.92 -21.00
CA ALA A 79 -5.36 5.63 -22.31
C ALA A 79 -6.83 6.07 -22.39
N LEU A 80 -7.66 5.68 -21.41
CA LEU A 80 -9.07 6.07 -21.34
C LEU A 80 -9.25 7.58 -21.28
N TYR A 81 -8.41 8.28 -20.51
CA TYR A 81 -8.41 9.74 -20.42
C TYR A 81 -8.10 10.38 -21.78
N GLN A 82 -7.11 9.86 -22.50
CA GLN A 82 -6.69 10.38 -23.80
C GLN A 82 -7.75 10.16 -24.90
N PHE A 83 -8.40 8.99 -24.94
CA PHE A 83 -9.31 8.62 -26.02
C PHE A 83 -10.79 8.92 -25.75
N ALA A 84 -11.23 8.84 -24.49
CA ALA A 84 -12.64 8.93 -24.11
C ALA A 84 -12.94 10.15 -23.19
N GLY A 85 -11.92 10.94 -22.88
CA GLY A 85 -12.04 12.14 -22.06
C GLY A 85 -12.02 11.86 -20.55
N LYS A 86 -12.05 12.94 -19.76
CA LYS A 86 -11.83 12.89 -18.30
C LYS A 86 -12.87 12.09 -17.53
N GLU A 87 -14.11 12.03 -18.01
CA GLU A 87 -15.26 11.55 -17.23
C GLU A 87 -15.34 10.02 -17.21
N VAL A 88 -14.87 9.37 -18.28
CA VAL A 88 -14.98 7.93 -18.49
C VAL A 88 -14.17 7.10 -17.47
N PRO A 89 -12.89 7.40 -17.18
CA PRO A 89 -12.15 6.69 -16.13
C PRO A 89 -12.86 6.68 -14.78
N PHE A 90 -13.42 7.82 -14.36
CA PHE A 90 -14.12 7.92 -13.07
C PHE A 90 -15.45 7.16 -13.07
N LEU A 91 -16.21 7.18 -14.17
CA LEU A 91 -17.44 6.39 -14.26
C LEU A 91 -17.16 4.88 -14.22
N ILE A 92 -16.09 4.41 -14.87
CA ILE A 92 -15.67 3.01 -14.81
C ILE A 92 -15.29 2.64 -13.37
N LEU A 93 -14.49 3.47 -12.68
CA LEU A 93 -14.12 3.23 -11.28
C LEU A 93 -15.33 3.22 -10.34
N ALA A 94 -16.29 4.12 -10.56
CA ALA A 94 -17.54 4.13 -9.80
C ALA A 94 -18.33 2.83 -10.03
N PHE A 95 -18.45 2.37 -11.27
CA PHE A 95 -19.13 1.12 -11.58
C PHE A 95 -18.45 -0.10 -10.95
N ILE A 96 -17.11 -0.15 -10.98
CA ILE A 96 -16.33 -1.20 -10.29
C ILE A 96 -16.59 -1.18 -8.79
N SER A 97 -16.55 0.00 -8.15
CA SER A 97 -16.83 0.16 -6.71
C SER A 97 -18.25 -0.26 -6.34
N LEU A 98 -19.23 0.00 -7.21
CA LEU A 98 -20.60 -0.46 -7.04
C LEU A 98 -20.70 -2.00 -7.10
N LEU A 99 -20.07 -2.61 -8.11
CA LEU A 99 -20.04 -4.07 -8.25
C LEU A 99 -19.36 -4.75 -7.06
N ASP A 100 -18.25 -4.20 -6.59
CA ASP A 100 -17.55 -4.68 -5.40
C ASP A 100 -18.45 -4.60 -4.15
N GLY A 101 -19.15 -3.48 -3.96
CA GLY A 101 -20.15 -3.34 -2.90
C GLY A 101 -21.28 -4.38 -2.97
N LEU A 102 -21.76 -4.70 -4.18
CA LEU A 102 -22.77 -5.74 -4.39
C LEU A 102 -22.22 -7.15 -4.11
N MET A 103 -21.01 -7.46 -4.57
CA MET A 103 -20.36 -8.73 -4.27
C MET A 103 -20.15 -8.91 -2.77
N LEU A 104 -19.71 -7.86 -2.07
CA LEU A 104 -19.52 -7.89 -0.63
C LEU A 104 -20.84 -8.15 0.12
N LEU A 105 -21.97 -7.59 -0.34
CA LEU A 105 -23.30 -7.88 0.22
C LEU A 105 -23.72 -9.34 0.05
N LEU A 106 -23.32 -9.99 -1.05
CA LEU A 106 -23.62 -11.40 -1.29
C LEU A 106 -22.73 -12.34 -0.47
N VAL A 107 -21.49 -11.94 -0.18
CA VAL A 107 -20.49 -12.75 0.52
C VAL A 107 -20.54 -12.58 2.04
N MET A 108 -20.88 -11.40 2.54
CA MET A 108 -20.94 -11.14 3.99
C MET A 108 -22.05 -11.96 4.65
N LYS A 109 -21.76 -12.50 5.84
CA LYS A 109 -22.78 -13.05 6.75
C LYS A 109 -23.88 -12.02 7.00
N PRO A 110 -25.13 -12.44 7.21
CA PRO A 110 -26.21 -11.52 7.53
C PRO A 110 -25.86 -10.67 8.75
N ILE A 111 -26.12 -9.37 8.67
CA ILE A 111 -25.76 -8.35 9.69
C ILE A 111 -26.23 -8.76 11.10
N LYS A 112 -27.34 -9.49 11.21
CA LYS A 112 -27.86 -10.01 12.48
C LYS A 112 -26.92 -11.00 13.18
N GLU A 113 -26.27 -11.89 12.43
CA GLU A 113 -25.30 -12.84 12.99
C GLU A 113 -24.03 -12.13 13.45
N GLN A 114 -23.56 -11.14 12.68
CA GLN A 114 -22.40 -10.33 13.05
C GLN A 114 -22.66 -9.50 14.32
N LEU A 115 -23.87 -8.95 14.46
CA LEU A 115 -24.28 -8.20 15.66
C LEU A 115 -24.42 -9.12 16.88
N ALA A 116 -24.89 -10.35 16.70
CA ALA A 116 -24.97 -11.35 17.76
C ALA A 116 -23.57 -11.79 18.23
N GLU A 117 -22.66 -12.12 17.30
CA GLU A 117 -21.25 -12.45 17.60
C GLU A 117 -20.54 -11.29 18.31
N ARG A 118 -20.79 -10.04 17.89
CA ARG A 118 -20.23 -8.82 18.51
C ARG A 118 -20.78 -8.52 19.91
N GLN A 119 -22.00 -8.98 20.22
CA GLN A 119 -22.58 -8.87 21.56
C GLN A 119 -22.03 -9.94 22.51
N GLU A 120 -21.74 -11.14 22.01
CA GLU A 120 -21.11 -12.21 22.79
C GLU A 120 -19.61 -11.95 23.04
N GLN A 121 -18.91 -11.37 22.07
CA GLN A 121 -17.49 -11.01 22.18
C GLN A 121 -17.31 -9.53 22.53
N ARG A 122 -17.70 -9.12 23.75
CA ARG A 122 -17.14 -7.90 24.37
C ARG A 122 -15.73 -8.18 24.87
N SER A 123 -14.78 -8.43 23.95
CA SER A 123 -13.36 -8.44 24.29
C SER A 123 -12.94 -7.02 24.69
N PRO A 124 -12.01 -6.87 25.66
CA PRO A 124 -11.56 -5.56 26.10
C PRO A 124 -10.91 -4.84 24.90
N THR A 125 -11.49 -3.71 24.50
CA THR A 125 -10.92 -2.87 23.45
C THR A 125 -9.65 -2.23 23.98
N ILE A 126 -8.50 -2.70 23.51
CA ILE A 126 -7.23 -2.06 23.83
C ILE A 126 -7.17 -0.76 23.00
N PRO A 127 -6.92 0.40 23.63
CA PRO A 127 -6.84 1.65 22.89
C PRO A 127 -5.69 1.60 21.87
N ILE A 128 -5.96 2.05 20.64
CA ILE A 128 -5.00 2.03 19.51
C ILE A 128 -3.67 2.69 19.89
N TRP A 129 -3.71 3.78 20.67
CA TRP A 129 -2.52 4.45 21.17
C TRP A 129 -1.55 3.51 21.90
N ARG A 130 -2.06 2.54 22.66
CA ARG A 130 -1.23 1.57 23.38
C ARG A 130 -0.55 0.58 22.43
N LEU A 131 -1.23 0.19 21.35
CA LEU A 131 -0.63 -0.64 20.29
C LEU A 131 0.46 0.15 19.55
N MET A 132 0.22 1.43 19.24
CA MET A 132 1.22 2.28 18.59
C MET A 132 2.46 2.53 19.45
N MET A 133 2.33 2.50 20.78
CA MET A 133 3.47 2.60 21.70
C MET A 133 4.27 1.29 21.83
N ASP A 134 3.78 0.16 21.28
CA ASP A 134 4.56 -1.08 21.28
C ASP A 134 5.74 -0.92 20.30
N PRO A 135 7.00 -1.10 20.75
CA PRO A 135 8.16 -0.85 19.92
C PRO A 135 8.21 -1.74 18.67
N TYR A 136 7.70 -2.98 18.73
CA TYR A 136 7.71 -3.88 17.58
C TYR A 136 6.65 -3.49 16.55
N ILE A 137 5.45 -3.09 17.02
CA ILE A 137 4.38 -2.57 16.14
C ILE A 137 4.86 -1.27 15.48
N ALA A 138 5.49 -0.37 16.24
CA ALA A 138 6.00 0.89 15.74
C ALA A 138 7.10 0.70 14.68
N VAL A 139 8.00 -0.28 14.86
CA VAL A 139 9.03 -0.61 13.85
C VAL A 139 8.42 -1.17 12.57
N CYS A 140 7.43 -2.07 12.67
CA CYS A 140 6.69 -2.55 11.51
C CYS A 140 5.96 -1.41 10.79
N ALA A 141 5.21 -0.61 11.54
CA ALA A 141 4.45 0.53 11.03
C ALA A 141 5.37 1.57 10.36
N GLY A 142 6.53 1.86 10.94
CA GLY A 142 7.51 2.77 10.36
C GLY A 142 8.21 2.21 9.12
N ALA A 143 8.46 0.90 9.06
CA ALA A 143 9.01 0.26 7.85
C ALA A 143 8.01 0.28 6.69
N LEU A 144 6.73 -0.01 6.97
CA LEU A 144 5.63 0.11 5.99
C LEU A 144 5.52 1.55 5.46
N MET A 145 5.62 2.54 6.36
CA MET A 145 5.66 3.95 5.99
C MET A 145 6.86 4.27 5.10
N MET A 146 8.08 3.89 5.50
CA MET A 146 9.30 4.21 4.74
C MET A 146 9.28 3.61 3.33
N SER A 147 8.83 2.36 3.20
CA SER A 147 8.70 1.71 1.88
C SER A 147 7.71 2.44 0.96
N ASN A 148 6.60 2.94 1.52
CA ASN A 148 5.61 3.66 0.73
C ASN A 148 5.99 5.12 0.47
N VAL A 149 6.89 5.71 1.27
CA VAL A 149 7.41 7.08 1.03
C VAL A 149 8.13 7.16 -0.31
N ALA A 150 8.93 6.15 -0.68
CA ALA A 150 9.63 6.16 -1.98
C ALA A 150 8.63 6.22 -3.14
N LEU A 151 7.58 5.39 -3.09
CA LEU A 151 6.55 5.36 -4.12
C LEU A 151 5.73 6.67 -4.13
N ALA A 152 5.33 7.16 -2.97
CA ALA A 152 4.58 8.40 -2.81
C ALA A 152 5.34 9.64 -3.30
N PHE A 153 6.67 9.66 -3.15
CA PHE A 153 7.52 10.71 -3.72
C PHE A 153 7.72 10.53 -5.23
N LEU A 154 7.90 9.29 -5.69
CA LEU A 154 8.20 8.99 -7.08
C LEU A 154 7.02 9.21 -8.02
N GLU A 155 5.81 8.77 -7.66
CA GLU A 155 4.62 8.87 -8.52
C GLU A 155 4.40 10.27 -9.15
N PRO A 156 4.34 11.36 -8.36
CA PRO A 156 4.14 12.70 -8.92
C PRO A 156 5.41 13.24 -9.62
N THR A 157 6.59 12.92 -9.11
CA THR A 157 7.85 13.53 -9.58
C THR A 157 8.40 12.85 -10.82
N ILE A 158 8.24 11.53 -10.95
CA ILE A 158 8.69 10.76 -12.12
C ILE A 158 7.90 11.16 -13.37
N SER A 159 6.61 11.43 -13.20
CA SER A 159 5.72 11.84 -14.30
C SER A 159 6.16 13.20 -14.86
N LEU A 160 6.42 14.17 -13.98
CA LEU A 160 6.95 15.48 -14.36
C LEU A 160 8.35 15.38 -15.00
N TRP A 161 9.25 14.63 -14.37
CA TRP A 161 10.61 14.45 -14.87
C TRP A 161 10.65 13.76 -16.24
N MET A 162 9.73 12.82 -16.49
CA MET A 162 9.59 12.17 -17.80
C MET A 162 9.05 13.12 -18.87
N GLU A 163 8.10 13.99 -18.51
CA GLU A 163 7.54 14.99 -19.43
C GLU A 163 8.61 15.98 -19.90
N ASP A 164 9.50 16.37 -18.99
CA ASP A 164 10.59 17.31 -19.26
C ASP A 164 11.76 16.67 -20.04
N ASN A 165 12.10 15.41 -19.76
CA ASN A 165 13.35 14.80 -20.25
C ASN A 165 13.20 13.67 -21.28
N LEU A 166 12.05 12.97 -21.34
CA LEU A 166 11.90 11.72 -22.08
C LEU A 166 10.79 11.76 -23.13
N THR A 167 9.56 12.10 -22.73
CA THR A 167 8.39 12.06 -23.61
C THR A 167 7.21 12.83 -23.05
N ARG A 168 6.45 13.50 -23.92
CA ARG A 168 5.20 14.19 -23.58
C ARG A 168 3.94 13.34 -23.77
N ASP A 169 4.08 12.09 -24.18
CA ASP A 169 2.94 11.22 -24.43
C ASP A 169 2.40 10.60 -23.12
N ASN A 170 1.22 11.02 -22.69
CA ASN A 170 0.58 10.57 -21.44
C ASN A 170 0.46 9.03 -21.31
N TRP A 171 0.17 8.32 -22.41
CA TRP A 171 0.08 6.85 -22.38
C TRP A 171 1.43 6.18 -22.07
N LYS A 172 2.56 6.77 -22.52
CA LYS A 172 3.90 6.24 -22.25
C LYS A 172 4.28 6.41 -20.78
N ILE A 173 3.87 7.52 -20.15
CA ILE A 173 4.08 7.78 -18.73
C ILE A 173 3.34 6.72 -17.89
N GLY A 174 2.09 6.39 -18.23
CA GLY A 174 1.35 5.32 -17.55
C GLY A 174 1.95 3.93 -17.76
N MET A 175 2.52 3.66 -18.94
CA MET A 175 3.05 2.34 -19.28
C MET A 175 4.31 1.91 -18.55
N ILE A 176 5.06 2.82 -17.93
CA ILE A 176 6.28 2.44 -17.19
C ILE A 176 5.96 1.55 -15.98
N TRP A 177 4.76 1.71 -15.40
CA TRP A 177 4.31 0.99 -14.20
C TRP A 177 3.84 -0.43 -14.52
N LEU A 178 3.38 -0.68 -15.75
CA LEU A 178 2.75 -1.95 -16.10
C LEU A 178 3.71 -3.13 -15.91
N PRO A 179 4.99 -3.08 -16.35
CA PRO A 179 5.88 -4.23 -16.15
C PRO A 179 6.33 -4.44 -14.72
N ALA A 180 6.19 -3.45 -13.84
CA ALA A 180 6.49 -3.58 -12.41
C ALA A 180 5.50 -4.53 -11.70
N PHE A 181 4.36 -4.85 -12.33
CA PHE A 181 3.41 -5.84 -11.85
C PHE A 181 4.01 -7.24 -11.71
N PHE A 182 4.76 -7.70 -12.71
CA PHE A 182 5.31 -9.06 -12.68
C PHE A 182 6.35 -9.24 -11.56
N PRO A 183 7.33 -8.33 -11.38
CA PRO A 183 8.20 -8.33 -10.20
C PRO A 183 7.41 -8.22 -8.91
N HIS A 184 6.42 -7.33 -8.80
CA HIS A 184 5.67 -7.21 -7.55
C HIS A 184 5.00 -8.55 -7.15
N VAL A 185 4.27 -9.18 -8.06
CA VAL A 185 3.64 -10.49 -7.81
C VAL A 185 4.68 -11.57 -7.51
N PHE A 186 5.80 -11.56 -8.23
CA PHE A 186 6.90 -12.48 -7.98
C PHE A 186 7.49 -12.28 -6.57
N GLY A 187 7.61 -11.03 -6.12
CA GLY A 187 8.03 -10.67 -4.76
C GLY A 187 7.06 -11.21 -3.72
N VAL A 188 5.75 -11.01 -3.90
CA VAL A 188 4.72 -11.60 -3.03
C VAL A 188 4.86 -13.12 -2.94
N ILE A 189 4.98 -13.82 -4.07
CA ILE A 189 5.09 -15.29 -4.11
C ILE A 189 6.35 -15.77 -3.38
N ILE A 190 7.49 -15.12 -3.62
CA ILE A 190 8.75 -15.44 -2.94
C ILE A 190 8.59 -15.24 -1.44
N THR A 191 8.05 -14.10 -1.01
CA THR A 191 7.89 -13.78 0.42
C THR A 191 6.96 -14.75 1.11
N VAL A 192 5.79 -15.08 0.53
CA VAL A 192 4.88 -16.07 1.12
C VAL A 192 5.56 -17.45 1.24
N LYS A 193 6.30 -17.88 0.20
CA LYS A 193 7.00 -19.17 0.22
C LYS A 193 8.14 -19.17 1.25
N MET A 194 8.86 -18.07 1.38
CA MET A 194 9.99 -17.93 2.28
C MET A 194 9.53 -17.74 3.73
N ALA A 195 8.45 -17.00 3.97
CA ALA A 195 7.80 -16.86 5.28
C ALA A 195 7.34 -18.22 5.83
N ARG A 196 6.81 -19.11 4.97
CA ARG A 196 6.44 -20.48 5.37
C ARG A 196 7.63 -21.34 5.77
N LYS A 197 8.76 -21.19 5.08
CA LYS A 197 9.96 -22.02 5.33
C LYS A 197 10.83 -21.46 6.46
N TYR A 198 10.88 -20.14 6.60
CA TYR A 198 11.73 -19.42 7.54
C TYR A 198 10.95 -18.26 8.19
N PRO A 199 9.94 -18.54 9.04
CA PRO A 199 9.11 -17.50 9.67
C PRO A 199 9.94 -16.52 10.52
N GLN A 200 10.98 -17.00 11.20
CA GLN A 200 11.88 -16.18 12.00
C GLN A 200 12.73 -15.16 11.21
N HIS A 201 12.80 -15.29 9.88
CA HIS A 201 13.63 -14.44 9.02
C HIS A 201 12.81 -13.41 8.23
N GLN A 202 11.54 -13.18 8.60
CA GLN A 202 10.68 -12.15 7.97
C GLN A 202 11.30 -10.74 8.01
N TRP A 203 11.98 -10.40 9.10
CA TRP A 203 12.69 -9.12 9.24
C TRP A 203 13.81 -8.95 8.20
N LEU A 204 14.49 -10.04 7.81
CA LEU A 204 15.56 -10.01 6.81
C LEU A 204 14.97 -9.77 5.41
N MET A 205 13.78 -10.30 5.13
CA MET A 205 13.06 -10.05 3.88
C MET A 205 12.67 -8.59 3.76
N ALA A 206 12.12 -8.00 4.83
CA ALA A 206 11.80 -6.59 4.86
C ALA A 206 13.05 -5.71 4.74
N ALA A 207 14.16 -6.05 5.40
CA ALA A 207 15.41 -5.30 5.31
C ALA A 207 16.04 -5.38 3.92
N GLY A 208 16.01 -6.57 3.31
CA GLY A 208 16.44 -6.76 1.92
C GLY A 208 15.56 -6.00 0.93
N GLY A 209 14.25 -5.95 1.17
CA GLY A 209 13.31 -5.12 0.40
C GLY A 209 13.66 -3.63 0.47
N LEU A 210 13.88 -3.08 1.67
CA LEU A 210 14.21 -1.66 1.84
C LEU A 210 15.56 -1.30 1.21
N ALA A 211 16.56 -2.18 1.34
CA ALA A 211 17.86 -1.98 0.73
C ALA A 211 17.78 -2.00 -0.80
N LEU A 212 17.01 -2.93 -1.37
CA LEU A 212 16.77 -3.00 -2.81
C LEU A 212 16.02 -1.77 -3.31
N GLU A 213 14.98 -1.34 -2.60
CA GLU A 213 14.19 -0.15 -2.92
C GLU A 213 15.09 1.10 -2.96
N GLY A 214 15.93 1.29 -1.94
CA GLY A 214 16.89 2.40 -1.90
C GLY A 214 17.93 2.34 -3.03
N PHE A 215 18.47 1.16 -3.32
CA PHE A 215 19.40 0.98 -4.44
C PHE A 215 18.74 1.30 -5.79
N CYS A 216 17.50 0.86 -6.01
CA CYS A 216 16.77 1.13 -7.24
C CYS A 216 16.40 2.62 -7.38
N CYS A 217 16.06 3.31 -6.28
CA CYS A 217 15.86 4.76 -6.31
C CYS A 217 17.11 5.51 -6.79
N PHE A 218 18.30 5.08 -6.36
CA PHE A 218 19.56 5.68 -6.82
C PHE A 218 19.80 5.52 -8.34
N LEU A 219 19.28 4.45 -8.95
CA LEU A 219 19.43 4.18 -10.39
C LEU A 219 18.46 4.97 -11.27
N ILE A 220 17.36 5.50 -10.72
CA ILE A 220 16.33 6.23 -11.49
C ILE A 220 16.91 7.43 -12.25
N PRO A 221 17.64 8.38 -11.61
CA PRO A 221 18.16 9.56 -12.30
C PRO A 221 19.20 9.26 -13.38
N MET A 222 19.82 8.07 -13.35
CA MET A 222 20.81 7.65 -14.33
C MET A 222 20.17 7.09 -15.62
N SER A 223 18.85 6.98 -15.68
CA SER A 223 18.15 6.32 -16.78
C SER A 223 17.93 7.27 -17.97
N SER A 224 18.70 7.09 -19.05
CA SER A 224 18.59 7.93 -20.27
C SER A 224 17.45 7.54 -21.22
N THR A 225 16.67 6.50 -20.93
CA THR A 225 15.63 5.97 -21.83
C THR A 225 14.47 5.39 -21.05
N TYR A 226 13.24 5.49 -21.59
CA TYR A 226 12.02 5.01 -20.94
C TYR A 226 12.11 3.51 -20.56
N LYS A 227 12.71 2.68 -21.41
CA LYS A 227 12.91 1.24 -21.13
C LYS A 227 13.86 1.00 -19.97
N MET A 228 14.89 1.84 -19.85
CA MET A 228 15.88 1.75 -18.78
C MET A 228 15.26 2.15 -17.44
N LEU A 229 14.35 3.14 -17.45
CA LEU A 229 13.60 3.60 -16.27
C LEU A 229 12.64 2.53 -15.70
N MET A 230 12.15 1.61 -16.54
CA MET A 230 11.26 0.53 -16.09
C MET A 230 11.97 -0.46 -15.16
N ILE A 231 13.28 -0.70 -15.35
CA ILE A 231 14.06 -1.65 -14.56
C ILE A 231 14.14 -1.25 -13.07
N PRO A 232 14.52 0.00 -12.70
CA PRO A 232 14.54 0.40 -11.30
C PRO A 232 13.13 0.46 -10.69
N ILE A 233 12.10 0.86 -11.44
CA ILE A 233 10.70 0.82 -10.93
C ILE A 233 10.29 -0.62 -10.60
N CYS A 234 10.60 -1.57 -11.47
CA CYS A 234 10.42 -2.99 -11.21
C CYS A 234 11.09 -3.45 -9.90
N GLY A 235 12.32 -2.98 -9.63
CA GLY A 235 13.04 -3.28 -8.40
C GLY A 235 12.42 -2.66 -7.15
N ILE A 236 11.93 -1.41 -7.24
CA ILE A 236 11.20 -0.73 -6.16
C ILE A 236 9.92 -1.50 -5.83
N CYS A 237 9.09 -1.81 -6.82
CA CYS A 237 7.84 -2.56 -6.59
C CYS A 237 8.11 -3.97 -6.06
N PHE A 238 9.19 -4.64 -6.50
CA PHE A 238 9.59 -5.90 -5.90
C PHE A 238 9.99 -5.73 -4.42
N GLY A 239 10.74 -4.68 -4.08
CA GLY A 239 11.13 -4.34 -2.71
C GLY A 239 9.92 -4.09 -1.80
N ILE A 240 8.98 -3.24 -2.23
CA ILE A 240 7.72 -2.97 -1.52
C ILE A 240 6.94 -4.26 -1.28
N ALA A 241 6.84 -5.12 -2.31
CA ALA A 241 6.16 -6.41 -2.19
C ALA A 241 6.78 -7.31 -1.12
N LEU A 242 8.11 -7.32 -0.99
CA LEU A 242 8.80 -8.06 0.07
C LEU A 242 8.43 -7.53 1.45
N ILE A 243 8.36 -6.22 1.60
CA ILE A 243 8.11 -5.54 2.88
C ILE A 243 6.65 -5.72 3.31
N ASP A 244 5.68 -5.37 2.47
CA ASP A 244 4.25 -5.47 2.79
C ASP A 244 3.84 -6.92 3.09
N THR A 245 4.30 -7.86 2.26
CA THR A 245 3.95 -9.27 2.41
C THR A 245 4.62 -9.89 3.64
N ALA A 246 5.78 -9.38 4.07
CA ALA A 246 6.43 -9.85 5.29
C ALA A 246 5.79 -9.24 6.54
N LEU A 247 5.60 -7.92 6.58
CA LEU A 247 5.24 -7.19 7.79
C LEU A 247 3.75 -7.23 8.14
N LEU A 248 2.84 -7.28 7.15
CA LEU A 248 1.40 -7.34 7.44
C LEU A 248 0.98 -8.62 8.19
N PRO A 249 1.51 -9.82 7.86
CA PRO A 249 1.32 -11.00 8.69
C PRO A 249 2.02 -10.91 10.05
N THR A 250 3.23 -10.34 10.13
CA THR A 250 3.95 -10.15 11.40
C THR A 250 3.16 -9.27 12.36
N LEU A 251 2.50 -8.22 11.87
CA LEU A 251 1.61 -7.36 12.65
C LEU A 251 0.45 -8.16 13.25
N GLY A 252 -0.20 -9.01 12.46
CA GLY A 252 -1.23 -9.92 12.95
C GLY A 252 -0.72 -10.87 14.04
N TYR A 253 0.45 -11.49 13.81
CA TYR A 253 1.10 -12.38 14.78
C TYR A 253 1.45 -11.67 16.09
N LEU A 254 1.95 -10.45 16.02
CA LEU A 254 2.36 -9.68 17.19
C LEU A 254 1.18 -9.32 18.10
N VAL A 255 0.01 -9.07 17.50
CA VAL A 255 -1.23 -8.86 18.26
C VAL A 255 -1.69 -10.15 18.93
N ASP A 256 -1.60 -11.29 18.27
CA ASP A 256 -1.99 -12.59 18.85
C ASP A 256 -1.11 -12.99 20.04
N VAL A 257 0.18 -12.68 20.00
CA VAL A 257 1.13 -13.07 21.05
C VAL A 257 1.10 -12.11 22.25
N ARG A 258 0.97 -10.80 22.00
CA ARG A 258 1.16 -9.78 23.05
C ARG A 258 -0.12 -9.15 23.56
N TYR A 259 -1.19 -9.21 22.78
CA TYR A 259 -2.45 -8.53 23.05
C TYR A 259 -3.62 -9.48 22.82
N VAL A 260 -4.84 -8.97 22.97
CA VAL A 260 -6.03 -9.68 22.49
C VAL A 260 -6.07 -9.50 20.96
N SER A 261 -6.48 -10.52 20.20
CA SER A 261 -6.58 -10.53 18.73
C SER A 261 -7.53 -9.45 18.18
N VAL A 262 -7.11 -8.17 18.24
CA VAL A 262 -7.83 -7.00 17.74
C VAL A 262 -7.25 -6.62 16.37
N TYR A 263 -7.53 -7.43 15.35
CA TYR A 263 -7.01 -7.25 14.00
C TYR A 263 -7.41 -5.91 13.37
N GLY A 264 -8.63 -5.43 13.63
CA GLY A 264 -9.08 -4.13 13.11
C GLY A 264 -8.17 -2.96 13.54
N SER A 265 -7.69 -2.98 14.79
CA SER A 265 -6.82 -1.93 15.31
C SER A 265 -5.40 -2.01 14.74
N ILE A 266 -4.85 -3.21 14.52
CA ILE A 266 -3.49 -3.35 14.00
C ILE A 266 -3.39 -2.98 12.52
N TYR A 267 -4.37 -3.42 11.71
CA TYR A 267 -4.40 -3.03 10.30
C TYR A 267 -4.77 -1.55 10.12
N ALA A 268 -5.50 -0.95 11.06
CA ALA A 268 -5.67 0.51 11.09
C ALA A 268 -4.34 1.24 11.29
N ILE A 269 -3.41 0.70 12.10
CA ILE A 269 -2.08 1.30 12.28
C ILE A 269 -1.28 1.22 10.97
N ALA A 270 -1.34 0.08 10.27
CA ALA A 270 -0.71 -0.07 8.95
C ALA A 270 -1.29 0.94 7.93
N ASP A 271 -2.62 1.09 7.89
CA ASP A 271 -3.31 2.03 7.00
C ASP A 271 -2.96 3.50 7.32
N ILE A 272 -2.82 3.85 8.61
CA ILE A 272 -2.32 5.16 9.04
C ILE A 272 -0.90 5.40 8.53
N SER A 273 -0.02 4.39 8.59
CA SER A 273 1.35 4.49 8.06
C SER A 273 1.38 4.76 6.56
N TYR A 274 0.58 4.02 5.78
CA TYR A 274 0.46 4.24 4.34
C TYR A 274 -0.10 5.64 4.03
N SER A 275 -1.19 6.01 4.72
CA SER A 275 -1.83 7.31 4.56
C SER A 275 -0.88 8.47 4.90
N LEU A 276 -0.07 8.34 5.95
CA LEU A 276 0.91 9.35 6.33
C LEU A 276 1.99 9.52 5.26
N ALA A 277 2.49 8.42 4.70
CA ALA A 277 3.45 8.44 3.60
C ALA A 277 2.86 9.16 2.37
N TYR A 278 1.64 8.83 1.95
CA TYR A 278 1.00 9.44 0.79
C TYR A 278 0.48 10.87 1.02
N ALA A 279 0.16 11.26 2.25
CA ALA A 279 -0.27 12.62 2.57
C ALA A 279 0.91 13.60 2.63
N VAL A 280 2.00 13.20 3.29
CA VAL A 280 3.20 14.04 3.46
C VAL A 280 4.11 13.95 2.24
N GLY A 281 4.08 12.81 1.55
CA GLY A 281 4.89 12.44 0.40
C GLY A 281 5.01 13.55 -0.65
N PRO A 282 3.96 13.78 -1.45
CA PRO A 282 3.99 14.73 -2.55
C PRO A 282 4.36 16.17 -2.12
N ILE A 283 4.01 16.59 -0.91
CA ILE A 283 4.30 17.93 -0.38
C ILE A 283 5.81 18.11 -0.18
N ILE A 284 6.46 17.14 0.48
CA ILE A 284 7.91 17.19 0.70
C ILE A 284 8.66 16.97 -0.62
N ALA A 285 8.24 16.00 -1.43
CA ALA A 285 8.88 15.72 -2.72
C ALA A 285 8.86 16.93 -3.66
N GLY A 286 7.71 17.63 -3.78
CA GLY A 286 7.59 18.82 -4.61
C GLY A 286 8.59 19.91 -4.21
N GLY A 287 8.66 20.24 -2.90
CA GLY A 287 9.58 21.25 -2.40
C GLY A 287 11.06 20.86 -2.57
N ILE A 288 11.41 19.58 -2.39
CA ILE A 288 12.78 19.08 -2.60
C ILE A 288 13.17 19.15 -4.07
N VAL A 289 12.28 18.73 -4.99
CA VAL A 289 12.56 18.77 -6.43
C VAL A 289 12.78 20.21 -6.91
N GLU A 290 12.03 21.16 -6.38
CA GLU A 290 12.17 22.58 -6.72
C GLU A 290 13.49 23.19 -6.20
N MET A 291 13.93 22.80 -5.00
CA MET A 291 15.15 23.35 -4.38
C MET A 291 16.46 22.70 -4.83
N ILE A 292 16.50 21.36 -4.90
CA ILE A 292 17.74 20.58 -5.08
C ILE A 292 17.67 19.58 -6.24
N GLY A 293 16.54 19.48 -6.93
CA GLY A 293 16.35 18.66 -8.12
C GLY A 293 15.96 17.21 -7.87
N PHE A 294 15.48 16.56 -8.94
CA PHE A 294 14.98 15.17 -8.93
C PHE A 294 16.04 14.14 -8.51
N THR A 295 17.30 14.33 -8.91
CA THR A 295 18.39 13.42 -8.54
C THR A 295 18.64 13.43 -7.04
N ALA A 296 18.66 14.60 -6.42
CA ALA A 296 18.88 14.74 -4.98
C ALA A 296 17.72 14.16 -4.16
N LEU A 297 16.47 14.31 -4.62
CA LEU A 297 15.32 13.64 -4.03
C LEU A 297 15.52 12.11 -3.98
N ASN A 298 15.88 11.50 -5.11
CA ASN A 298 16.09 10.05 -5.18
C ASN A 298 17.23 9.56 -4.27
N ILE A 299 18.30 10.35 -4.14
CA ILE A 299 19.40 10.05 -3.22
C ILE A 299 18.92 10.12 -1.76
N LEU A 300 18.12 11.13 -1.38
CA LEU A 300 17.57 11.25 -0.03
C LEU A 300 16.67 10.06 0.33
N ILE A 301 15.84 9.60 -0.62
CA ILE A 301 15.00 8.40 -0.45
C ILE A 301 15.88 7.18 -0.20
N ALA A 302 16.90 6.99 -1.05
CA ALA A 302 17.82 5.86 -0.93
C ALA A 302 18.50 5.81 0.44
N PHE A 303 19.01 6.96 0.91
CA PHE A 303 19.61 7.06 2.24
C PHE A 303 18.61 6.81 3.36
N SER A 304 17.39 7.36 3.27
CA SER A 304 16.36 7.16 4.29
C SER A 304 15.99 5.69 4.44
N ASN A 305 15.76 4.99 3.32
CA ASN A 305 15.41 3.58 3.32
C ASN A 305 16.55 2.69 3.85
N LEU A 306 17.79 2.97 3.41
CA LEU A 306 18.98 2.25 3.90
C LEU A 306 19.24 2.50 5.38
N LEU A 307 18.99 3.72 5.87
CA LEU A 307 19.16 4.06 7.28
C LEU A 307 18.10 3.39 8.17
N TYR A 308 16.90 3.13 7.64
CA TYR A 308 15.84 2.43 8.37
C TYR A 308 16.03 0.91 8.39
N ALA A 309 16.72 0.32 7.40
CA ALA A 309 16.91 -1.14 7.31
C ALA A 309 17.54 -1.78 8.57
N PRO A 310 18.54 -1.19 9.26
CA PRO A 310 19.05 -1.71 10.53
C PRO A 310 18.01 -1.77 11.64
N VAL A 311 17.02 -0.87 11.66
CA VAL A 311 15.98 -0.84 12.69
C VAL A 311 15.10 -2.11 12.63
N LEU A 312 14.96 -2.72 11.45
CA LEU A 312 14.26 -3.99 11.32
C LEU A 312 14.94 -5.15 12.07
N THR A 313 16.23 -5.04 12.42
CA THR A 313 16.91 -6.06 13.24
C THR A 313 16.29 -6.22 14.63
N TYR A 314 15.59 -5.20 15.14
CA TYR A 314 14.84 -5.32 16.39
C TYR A 314 13.74 -6.38 16.31
N LEU A 315 13.16 -6.61 15.13
CA LEU A 315 12.14 -7.64 14.90
C LEU A 315 12.69 -9.07 14.98
N LYS A 316 14.02 -9.25 14.97
CA LYS A 316 14.67 -10.58 15.04
C LYS A 316 14.23 -11.38 16.27
N HIS A 317 14.02 -10.70 17.39
CA HIS A 317 13.70 -11.33 18.67
C HIS A 317 12.20 -11.58 18.89
N ILE A 318 11.33 -11.28 17.91
CA ILE A 318 9.88 -11.46 18.06
C ILE A 318 9.52 -12.91 18.37
N TYR A 319 10.20 -13.86 17.72
CA TYR A 319 9.96 -15.29 17.89
C TYR A 319 10.74 -15.91 19.08
N ASP A 320 11.66 -15.17 19.70
CA ASP A 320 12.46 -15.66 20.84
C ASP A 320 11.70 -15.60 22.17
N PHE A 321 10.62 -14.81 22.27
CA PHE A 321 9.80 -14.68 23.49
C PHE A 321 9.00 -15.95 23.88
N ILE A 322 9.14 -17.04 23.13
CA ILE A 322 8.41 -18.30 23.33
C ILE A 322 9.34 -19.46 23.78
N SER A 323 10.64 -19.21 23.96
CA SER A 323 11.61 -20.18 24.49
C SER A 323 11.72 -20.11 26.02
#